data_AF-A0A435XMX1-F1
#
_entry.id   AF-A0A435XMX1-F1
#
_cell.length_a   1.000
_cell.length_b   1.000
_cell.length_c   1.000
_cell.angle_alpha   90.00
_cell.angle_beta   90.00
_cell.angle_gamma   90.00
#
_symmetry.space_group_name_H-M   'P 1'
#
loop_
_entity.id
_entity.type
_entity.pdbx_description
1 polymer ?
#
loop_
_entity_poly.entity_id
_entity_poly.type
_entity_poly.pdbx_seq_one_letter_code
_entity_poly.pdbx_strand_id
1 'polypeptide(L)'
;MNRRAWLFQSSSAVVTSTVAATAVGMEPPGQDPEPSDNMRMLIEVHKAAYLSFGEALHGIAGGKSDPARASREEERALLAICSYAAVREGDRLAKAQYILEIEARGELDLAEHVQAVLRS
;
A
#
# COMPACT_ATOMS: atom_id res chain seq x y z
N MET A 1 59.01 6.16 18.29
CA MET A 1 57.65 5.81 17.84
C MET A 1 57.39 4.36 18.18
N ASN A 2 56.50 4.06 19.13
CA ASN A 2 56.09 2.67 19.40
C ASN A 2 54.83 2.65 20.27
N ARG A 3 53.64 2.33 19.73
CA ARG A 3 52.45 1.92 20.53
C ARG A 3 51.46 1.04 19.71
N ARG A 4 51.60 -0.29 19.88
CA ARG A 4 50.54 -1.29 20.16
C ARG A 4 49.53 -1.64 19.05
N ALA A 5 49.72 -2.83 18.47
CA ALA A 5 48.69 -3.60 17.77
C ALA A 5 47.62 -4.09 18.77
N TRP A 6 46.34 -3.93 18.41
CA TRP A 6 45.20 -4.49 19.11
C TRP A 6 44.59 -5.59 18.24
N LEU A 7 44.69 -6.84 18.71
CA LEU A 7 43.95 -7.97 18.16
C LEU A 7 42.63 -8.06 18.93
N PHE A 8 41.52 -7.73 18.28
CA PHE A 8 40.19 -8.07 18.80
C PHE A 8 39.90 -9.52 18.46
N GLN A 9 39.92 -10.40 19.46
CA GLN A 9 39.36 -11.74 19.36
C GLN A 9 37.89 -11.65 19.79
N SER A 10 36.97 -11.88 18.85
CA SER A 10 35.53 -11.95 19.13
C SER A 10 35.11 -13.40 19.15
N SER A 11 34.84 -13.94 20.34
CA SER A 11 34.24 -15.26 20.50
C SER A 11 32.72 -15.15 20.35
N SER A 12 32.17 -15.75 19.29
CA SER A 12 30.72 -15.87 19.09
C SER A 12 30.20 -17.12 19.81
N ALA A 13 29.28 -16.95 20.76
CA ALA A 13 28.54 -18.04 21.37
C ALA A 13 27.18 -18.17 20.66
N VAL A 14 26.94 -19.33 20.04
CA VAL A 14 25.65 -19.66 19.42
C VAL A 14 24.74 -20.21 20.51
N VAL A 15 23.62 -19.54 20.77
CA VAL A 15 22.53 -20.04 21.61
C VAL A 15 21.47 -20.64 20.70
N THR A 16 21.39 -21.97 20.65
CA THR A 16 20.29 -22.69 20.00
C THR A 16 19.14 -22.87 20.98
N SER A 17 18.07 -22.10 20.78
CA SER A 17 16.80 -22.27 21.50
C SER A 17 15.83 -23.04 20.61
N THR A 18 15.54 -24.29 20.95
CA THR A 18 14.51 -25.10 20.28
C THR A 18 13.14 -24.76 20.88
N VAL A 19 12.31 -24.06 20.11
CA VAL A 19 10.88 -23.91 20.43
C VAL A 19 10.14 -25.05 19.75
N ALA A 20 9.53 -25.93 20.53
CA ALA A 20 8.62 -26.95 20.02
C ALA A 20 7.29 -26.30 19.64
N ALA A 21 6.97 -26.28 18.34
CA ALA A 21 5.69 -25.79 17.86
C ALA A 21 4.62 -26.87 18.05
N THR A 22 3.61 -26.56 18.86
CA THR A 22 2.34 -27.29 18.87
C THR A 22 1.62 -27.06 17.54
N ALA A 23 1.37 -28.12 16.80
CA ALA A 23 0.60 -28.08 15.55
C ALA A 23 -0.86 -27.68 15.83
N VAL A 24 -1.14 -26.38 15.75
CA VAL A 24 -2.50 -25.86 15.55
C VAL A 24 -2.80 -26.00 14.06
N GLY A 25 -3.98 -26.57 13.76
CA GLY A 25 -4.44 -26.91 12.42
C GLY A 25 -4.15 -25.81 11.41
N MET A 26 -3.23 -26.11 10.49
CA MET A 26 -2.82 -25.22 9.42
C MET A 26 -3.86 -25.34 8.29
N GLU A 27 -4.64 -24.28 8.10
CA GLU A 27 -5.23 -23.99 6.78
C GLU A 27 -4.10 -24.05 5.73
N PRO A 28 -4.38 -24.53 4.51
CA PRO A 28 -3.35 -24.81 3.52
C PRO A 28 -2.50 -23.55 3.25
N PRO A 29 -1.16 -23.64 3.34
CA PRO A 29 -0.30 -22.53 2.97
C PRO A 29 -0.33 -22.39 1.46
N GLY A 30 -0.87 -21.31 0.91
CA GLY A 30 -0.63 -21.06 -0.52
C GLY A 30 -1.50 -20.09 -1.30
N GLN A 31 -2.42 -19.35 -0.71
CA GLN A 31 -3.03 -18.23 -1.44
C GLN A 31 -3.01 -16.99 -0.57
N ASP A 32 -2.39 -15.93 -1.10
CA ASP A 32 -2.63 -14.59 -0.57
C ASP A 32 -4.15 -14.40 -0.54
N PRO A 33 -4.73 -14.00 0.61
CA PRO A 33 -6.16 -13.88 0.72
C PRO A 33 -6.66 -12.88 -0.32
N GLU A 34 -7.54 -13.31 -1.21
CA GLU A 34 -8.12 -12.45 -2.24
C GLU A 34 -8.87 -11.27 -1.60
N PRO A 35 -8.74 -10.05 -2.15
CA PRO A 35 -9.55 -8.92 -1.73
C PRO A 35 -11.02 -9.17 -2.01
N SER A 36 -11.87 -8.51 -1.21
CA SER A 36 -13.30 -8.44 -1.47
C SER A 36 -13.59 -7.73 -2.80
N ASP A 37 -14.75 -8.04 -3.38
CA ASP A 37 -15.21 -7.37 -4.60
C ASP A 37 -15.35 -5.86 -4.40
N ASN A 38 -15.70 -5.41 -3.19
CA ASN A 38 -15.76 -3.99 -2.84
C ASN A 38 -14.38 -3.33 -2.92
N MET A 39 -13.36 -3.93 -2.31
CA MET A 39 -12.00 -3.39 -2.35
C MET A 39 -11.46 -3.37 -3.78
N ARG A 40 -11.70 -4.45 -4.55
CA ARG A 40 -11.32 -4.52 -5.97
C ARG A 40 -12.02 -3.43 -6.78
N MET A 41 -13.33 -3.23 -6.56
CA MET A 41 -14.10 -2.18 -7.24
C MET A 41 -13.56 -0.78 -6.94
N LEU A 42 -13.24 -0.47 -5.67
CA LEU A 42 -12.70 0.84 -5.31
C LEU A 42 -11.37 1.13 -6.02
N ILE A 43 -10.48 0.13 -6.08
CA ILE A 43 -9.21 0.24 -6.82
C ILE A 43 -9.45 0.50 -8.31
N GLU A 44 -10.36 -0.25 -8.94
CA GLU A 44 -10.65 -0.07 -10.37
C GLU A 44 -11.33 1.28 -10.67
N VAL A 45 -12.21 1.75 -9.78
CA VAL A 45 -12.80 3.09 -9.87
C VAL A 45 -11.72 4.18 -9.81
N HIS A 46 -10.77 4.07 -8.89
CA HIS A 46 -9.67 5.02 -8.79
C HIS A 46 -8.77 4.98 -10.05
N LYS A 47 -8.39 3.79 -10.54
CA LYS A 47 -7.62 3.68 -11.79
C LYS A 47 -8.31 4.33 -12.97
N ALA A 48 -9.62 4.13 -13.12
CA ALA A 48 -10.40 4.74 -14.19
C ALA A 48 -10.44 6.27 -14.07
N ALA A 49 -10.64 6.79 -12.85
CA ALA A 49 -10.63 8.22 -12.60
C ALA A 49 -9.24 8.85 -12.85
N TYR A 50 -8.17 8.17 -12.44
CA TYR A 50 -6.79 8.56 -12.69
C TYR A 50 -6.46 8.64 -14.19
N LEU A 51 -6.86 7.62 -14.96
CA LEU A 51 -6.71 7.65 -16.42
C LEU A 51 -7.49 8.80 -17.05
N SER A 52 -8.74 9.01 -16.64
CA SER A 52 -9.57 10.10 -17.15
C SER A 52 -8.99 11.48 -16.82
N PHE A 53 -8.42 11.64 -15.62
CA PHE A 53 -7.72 12.87 -15.24
C PHE A 53 -6.48 13.10 -16.10
N GLY A 54 -5.67 12.07 -16.33
CA GLY A 54 -4.54 12.12 -17.25
C GLY A 54 -4.95 12.53 -18.67
N GLU A 55 -6.01 11.93 -19.22
CA GLU A 55 -6.54 12.29 -20.54
C GLU A 55 -7.04 13.74 -20.61
N ALA A 56 -7.67 14.22 -19.53
CA ALA A 56 -8.14 15.59 -19.42
C ALA A 56 -6.99 16.61 -19.39
N LEU A 57 -5.91 16.30 -18.66
CA LEU A 57 -4.70 17.14 -18.61
C LEU A 57 -4.01 17.25 -19.97
N HIS A 58 -3.94 16.16 -20.73
CA HIS A 58 -3.30 16.12 -22.04
C HIS A 58 -4.21 16.58 -23.18
N GLY A 59 -5.48 16.92 -22.91
CA GLY A 59 -6.46 17.28 -23.92
C GLY A 59 -6.79 16.16 -24.91
N ILE A 60 -6.51 14.90 -24.52
CA ILE A 60 -6.76 13.70 -25.33
C ILE A 60 -8.24 13.30 -25.23
N ALA A 61 -8.87 13.61 -24.10
CA ALA A 61 -10.30 13.40 -23.91
C ALA A 61 -11.11 14.25 -24.91
N GLY A 62 -11.86 13.59 -25.80
CA GLY A 62 -12.73 14.26 -26.76
C GLY A 62 -13.82 15.08 -26.05
N GLY A 63 -13.93 16.37 -26.39
CA GLY A 63 -14.97 17.26 -25.90
C GLY A 63 -14.52 18.25 -24.82
N LYS A 64 -15.49 18.81 -24.10
CA LYS A 64 -15.31 19.86 -23.07
C LYS A 64 -14.81 19.26 -21.74
N SER A 65 -13.74 18.47 -21.82
CA SER A 65 -13.10 17.88 -20.63
C SER A 65 -12.65 19.01 -19.70
N ASP A 66 -13.09 18.96 -18.44
CA ASP A 66 -12.71 19.90 -17.39
C ASP A 66 -11.68 19.22 -16.49
N PRO A 67 -10.38 19.55 -16.62
CA PRO A 67 -9.32 18.94 -15.82
C PRO A 67 -9.54 19.13 -14.32
N ALA A 68 -10.15 20.23 -13.90
CA ALA A 68 -10.43 20.48 -12.48
C ALA A 68 -11.53 19.56 -11.96
N ARG A 69 -12.52 19.22 -12.80
CA ARG A 69 -13.53 18.23 -12.45
C ARG A 69 -12.95 16.83 -12.38
N ALA A 70 -12.16 16.43 -13.37
CA ALA A 70 -11.54 15.11 -13.40
C ALA A 70 -10.56 14.91 -12.21
N SER A 71 -9.80 15.94 -11.85
CA SER A 71 -8.96 15.97 -10.64
C SER A 71 -9.77 15.70 -9.38
N ARG A 72 -10.90 16.39 -9.18
CA ARG A 72 -11.76 16.16 -8.00
C ARG A 72 -12.39 14.76 -7.97
N GLU A 73 -12.70 14.20 -9.13
CA GLU A 73 -13.28 12.85 -9.23
C GLU A 73 -12.23 11.78 -8.90
N GLU A 74 -11.00 11.94 -9.36
CA GLU A 74 -9.85 11.12 -9.02
C GLU A 74 -9.54 11.19 -7.52
N GLU A 75 -9.39 12.40 -6.95
CA GLU A 75 -9.11 12.63 -5.53
C GLU A 75 -10.19 11.99 -4.63
N ARG A 76 -11.46 12.13 -5.02
CA ARG A 76 -12.58 11.51 -4.29
C ARG A 76 -12.50 9.98 -4.32
N ALA A 77 -12.06 9.39 -5.42
CA ALA A 77 -11.89 7.95 -5.51
C ALA A 77 -10.71 7.48 -4.65
N LEU A 78 -9.61 8.23 -4.61
CA LEU A 78 -8.46 7.93 -3.75
C LEU A 78 -8.85 8.00 -2.26
N LEU A 79 -9.58 9.05 -1.86
CA LEU A 79 -10.12 9.18 -0.51
C LEU A 79 -11.03 8.01 -0.11
N ALA A 80 -11.83 7.48 -1.05
CA ALA A 80 -12.68 6.32 -0.79
C ALA A 80 -11.84 5.05 -0.47
N ILE A 81 -10.70 4.87 -1.13
CA ILE A 81 -9.75 3.79 -0.80
C ILE A 81 -9.10 4.06 0.55
N CYS A 82 -8.57 5.26 0.78
CA CYS A 82 -7.89 5.63 2.03
C CYS A 82 -8.81 5.45 3.25
N SER A 83 -10.09 5.78 3.12
CA SER A 83 -11.09 5.65 4.21
C SER A 83 -11.75 4.27 4.33
N TYR A 84 -11.47 3.32 3.42
CA TYR A 84 -12.08 2.00 3.45
C TYR A 84 -11.63 1.18 4.67
N ALA A 85 -12.58 0.74 5.49
CA ALA A 85 -12.32 -0.08 6.68
C ALA A 85 -12.01 -1.53 6.32
N ALA A 86 -10.74 -1.84 6.11
CA ALA A 86 -10.27 -3.15 5.69
C ALA A 86 -10.19 -4.16 6.87
N VAL A 87 -11.31 -4.85 7.14
CA VAL A 87 -11.39 -5.86 8.22
C VAL A 87 -10.81 -7.21 7.82
N ARG A 88 -10.86 -7.56 6.53
CA ARG A 88 -10.31 -8.82 5.99
C ARG A 88 -8.83 -8.67 5.66
N GLU A 89 -8.06 -9.74 5.84
CA GLU A 89 -6.61 -9.72 5.52
C GLU A 89 -6.35 -9.40 4.05
N GLY A 90 -7.12 -9.99 3.13
CA GLY A 90 -6.99 -9.69 1.70
C GLY A 90 -7.27 -8.23 1.34
N ASP A 91 -8.25 -7.62 2.00
CA ASP A 91 -8.53 -6.19 1.84
C ASP A 91 -7.40 -5.32 2.39
N ARG A 92 -6.83 -5.68 3.54
CA ARG A 92 -5.70 -4.96 4.14
C ARG A 92 -4.47 -5.00 3.24
N LEU A 93 -4.12 -6.19 2.74
CA LEU A 93 -2.97 -6.37 1.86
C LEU A 93 -3.18 -5.61 0.54
N ALA A 94 -4.34 -5.75 -0.10
CA ALA A 94 -4.64 -5.03 -1.34
C ALA A 94 -4.63 -3.51 -1.12
N LYS A 95 -5.22 -3.01 -0.03
CA LYS A 95 -5.20 -1.59 0.32
C LYS A 95 -3.78 -1.09 0.54
N ALA A 96 -2.98 -1.81 1.33
CA ALA A 96 -1.60 -1.43 1.61
C ALA A 96 -0.73 -1.42 0.35
N GLN A 97 -0.81 -2.46 -0.47
CA GLN A 97 -0.08 -2.55 -1.74
C GLN A 97 -0.45 -1.39 -2.67
N TYR A 98 -1.74 -1.10 -2.79
CA TYR A 98 -2.20 -0.03 -3.67
C TYR A 98 -1.80 1.37 -3.15
N ILE A 99 -1.90 1.63 -1.84
CA ILE A 99 -1.43 2.89 -1.25
C ILE A 99 0.08 3.07 -1.47
N LEU A 100 0.88 2.00 -1.36
CA LEU A 100 2.32 2.06 -1.65
C LEU A 100 2.60 2.36 -3.14
N GLU A 101 1.77 1.88 -4.05
CA GLU A 101 1.86 2.20 -5.48
C GLU A 101 1.60 3.69 -5.74
N ILE A 102 0.58 4.27 -5.09
CA ILE A 102 0.25 5.69 -5.18
C ILE A 102 1.36 6.56 -4.55
N GLU A 103 1.87 6.17 -3.38
CA GLU A 103 2.99 6.88 -2.73
C GLU A 103 4.26 6.82 -3.59
N ALA A 104 4.54 5.70 -4.24
CA ALA A 104 5.70 5.59 -5.14
C ALA A 104 5.63 6.56 -6.33
N ARG A 105 4.43 7.04 -6.67
CA ARG A 105 4.20 8.10 -7.68
C ARG A 105 4.25 9.50 -7.08
N GLY A 106 4.25 9.64 -5.76
CA GLY A 106 4.16 10.91 -5.04
C GLY A 106 2.75 11.51 -5.02
N GLU A 107 1.72 10.68 -5.20
CA GLU A 107 0.31 11.11 -5.34
C GLU A 107 -0.45 11.09 -4.01
N LEU A 108 0.18 10.63 -2.91
CA LEU A 108 -0.39 10.63 -1.56
C LEU A 108 0.00 11.89 -0.77
N ASP A 109 -0.08 13.05 -1.41
CA ASP A 109 0.48 14.31 -0.89
C ASP A 109 -0.46 15.09 0.04
N LEU A 110 -1.76 14.82 -0.05
CA LEU A 110 -2.77 15.54 0.71
C LEU A 110 -2.91 15.01 2.15
N ALA A 111 -2.97 15.93 3.13
CA ALA A 111 -3.10 15.58 4.54
C ALA A 111 -4.37 14.75 4.82
N GLU A 112 -5.42 15.01 4.07
CA GLU A 112 -6.70 14.30 4.07
C GLU A 112 -6.53 12.82 3.73
N HIS A 113 -5.68 12.47 2.75
CA HIS A 113 -5.39 11.07 2.39
C HIS A 113 -4.73 10.34 3.56
N VAL A 114 -3.69 10.94 4.14
CA VAL A 114 -2.96 10.36 5.29
C VAL A 114 -3.89 10.23 6.50
N GLN A 115 -4.69 11.25 6.78
CA GLN A 115 -5.68 11.19 7.87
C GLN A 115 -6.75 10.12 7.64
N ALA A 116 -7.22 9.95 6.41
CA ALA A 116 -8.20 8.92 6.07
C ALA A 116 -7.63 7.52 6.30
N VAL A 117 -6.37 7.27 5.92
CA VAL A 117 -5.68 5.99 6.20
C VAL A 117 -5.53 5.75 7.70
N LEU A 118 -5.15 6.77 8.47
CA LEU A 118 -4.95 6.61 9.93
C LEU A 118 -6.25 6.39 10.71
N ARG A 119 -7.40 6.78 10.14
CA ARG A 119 -8.72 6.66 10.79
C ARG A 119 -9.55 5.47 10.29
N SER A 120 -9.07 4.75 9.27
CA SER A 120 -9.80 3.66 8.61
C SER A 120 -9.76 2.33 9.36
#